data_AF-A0A3Q9J6M0-F1
#
_entry.id   AF-A0A3Q9J6M0-F1
#
_cell.length_a   1.000
_cell.length_b   1.000
_cell.length_c   1.000
_cell.angle_alpha   90.00
_cell.angle_beta   90.00
_cell.angle_gamma   90.00
#
_symmetry.space_group_name_H-M   'P 1'
#
loop_
_entity.id
_entity.type
_entity.pdbx_description
1 polymer ?
#
loop_
_entity_poly.entity_id
_entity_poly.type
_entity_poly.pdbx_seq_one_letter_code
_entity_poly.pdbx_strand_id
1 'polypeptide(L)'
;MEAVLVPHDPTWSETFARVAAELRSHGNPDWLVEHVGSTAIPGMSAKPIIDVAVRIADDEDLELHRPGLEAAGWAVGSSIRSHRVMIIEENGVRTRIAHFFEAADWDQVNQRILRDWLLQNPEDARLYERAKHAAVDASRRGDESYNAGKTAVVQLLVDRARAARGLPSVSAYDKD
;
A
#
# COMPACT_ATOMS: atom_id res chain seq x y z
N MET A 1 16.54 -6.65 -5.78
CA MET A 1 16.90 -5.22 -5.75
C MET A 1 16.90 -4.74 -4.31
N GLU A 2 17.95 -4.03 -3.94
CA GLU A 2 18.10 -3.39 -2.63
C GLU A 2 16.96 -2.39 -2.39
N ALA A 3 16.42 -2.35 -1.17
CA ALA A 3 15.36 -1.42 -0.83
C ALA A 3 15.92 0.01 -0.73
N VAL A 4 15.82 0.82 -1.79
CA VAL A 4 16.21 2.24 -1.74
C VAL A 4 15.00 3.09 -1.34
N LEU A 5 15.15 3.88 -0.27
CA LEU A 5 14.22 4.95 0.08
C LEU A 5 14.71 6.25 -0.56
N VAL A 6 13.79 7.00 -1.16
CA VAL A 6 14.04 8.35 -1.66
C VAL A 6 13.30 9.36 -0.78
N PRO A 7 13.78 10.62 -0.70
CA PRO A 7 13.02 11.69 -0.08
C PRO A 7 11.62 11.80 -0.67
N HIS A 8 10.68 12.32 0.12
CA HIS A 8 9.32 12.53 -0.37
C HIS A 8 9.28 13.40 -1.63
N ASP A 9 8.59 12.90 -2.66
CA ASP A 9 8.35 13.62 -3.90
C ASP A 9 6.90 14.14 -3.91
N PRO A 10 6.67 15.47 -3.94
CA PRO A 10 5.32 16.03 -3.95
C PRO A 10 4.48 15.61 -5.18
N THR A 11 5.14 15.20 -6.28
CA THR A 11 4.46 14.74 -7.50
C THR A 11 3.83 13.35 -7.34
N TRP A 12 4.07 12.64 -6.23
CA TRP A 12 3.38 11.37 -5.94
C TRP A 12 1.86 11.53 -5.83
N SER A 13 1.38 12.69 -5.35
CA SER A 13 -0.06 12.98 -5.30
C SER A 13 -0.70 13.07 -6.69
N GLU A 14 -0.03 13.72 -7.64
CA GLU A 14 -0.45 13.79 -9.04
C GLU A 14 -0.32 12.43 -9.74
N THR A 15 0.73 11.67 -9.42
CA THR A 15 0.91 10.32 -9.92
C THR A 15 -0.22 9.41 -9.45
N PHE A 16 -0.59 9.47 -8.17
CA PHE A 16 -1.77 8.79 -7.64
C PHE A 16 -3.03 9.19 -8.39
N ALA A 17 -3.27 10.48 -8.63
CA ALA A 17 -4.47 10.94 -9.35
C ALA A 17 -4.57 10.31 -10.75
N ARG A 18 -3.44 10.21 -11.48
CA ARG A 18 -3.38 9.50 -12.77
C ARG A 18 -3.68 8.01 -12.63
N VAL A 19 -3.10 7.34 -11.64
CA VAL A 19 -3.34 5.91 -11.37
C VAL A 19 -4.81 5.65 -11.03
N ALA A 20 -5.43 6.49 -10.20
CA ALA A 20 -6.84 6.36 -9.86
C ALA A 20 -7.76 6.59 -11.06
N ALA A 21 -7.41 7.50 -11.97
CA ALA A 21 -8.15 7.71 -13.21
C ALA A 21 -8.00 6.52 -14.18
N GLU A 22 -6.79 5.96 -14.30
CA GLU A 22 -6.49 4.78 -15.11
C GLU A 22 -7.29 3.56 -14.64
N LEU A 23 -7.28 3.27 -13.33
CA LEU A 23 -8.05 2.16 -12.74
C LEU A 23 -9.55 2.28 -12.99
N ARG A 24 -10.10 3.50 -12.95
CA ARG A 24 -11.52 3.75 -13.27
C ARG A 24 -11.83 3.64 -14.76
N SER A 25 -10.92 4.09 -15.61
CA SER A 25 -11.11 4.10 -17.07
C SER A 25 -10.97 2.71 -17.68
N HIS A 26 -10.06 1.89 -17.16
CA HIS A 26 -9.77 0.55 -17.68
C HIS A 26 -10.43 -0.56 -16.86
N GLY A 27 -10.82 -0.24 -15.62
CA GLY A 27 -11.63 -1.10 -14.77
C GLY A 27 -13.07 -0.57 -14.67
N ASN A 28 -13.52 -0.36 -13.44
CA ASN A 28 -14.88 0.12 -13.16
C ASN A 28 -14.86 1.63 -12.79
N PRO A 29 -15.66 2.48 -13.46
CA PRO A 29 -15.70 3.91 -13.17
C PRO A 29 -16.19 4.25 -11.74
N ASP A 30 -16.96 3.35 -11.11
CA ASP A 30 -17.54 3.55 -9.79
C ASP A 30 -16.61 3.12 -8.63
N TRP A 31 -15.43 2.57 -8.93
CA TRP A 31 -14.49 2.20 -7.89
C TRP A 31 -14.02 3.40 -7.07
N LEU A 32 -14.10 3.24 -5.75
CA LEU A 32 -13.46 4.15 -4.81
C LEU A 32 -11.98 3.76 -4.72
N VAL A 33 -11.11 4.71 -5.07
CA VAL A 33 -9.66 4.51 -5.07
C VAL A 33 -9.03 5.52 -4.13
N GLU A 34 -8.24 5.04 -3.18
CA GLU A 34 -7.51 5.88 -2.23
C GLU A 34 -6.00 5.62 -2.31
N HIS A 35 -5.20 6.70 -2.23
CA HIS A 35 -3.75 6.62 -2.10
C HIS A 35 -3.43 6.03 -0.73
N VAL A 36 -2.61 4.97 -0.66
CA VAL A 36 -2.15 4.36 0.59
C VAL A 36 -0.63 4.18 0.56
N GLY A 37 -0.08 3.55 1.59
CA GLY A 37 1.35 3.32 1.70
C GLY A 37 2.13 4.58 2.09
N SER A 38 3.47 4.50 2.01
CA SER A 38 4.33 5.60 2.46
C SER A 38 4.29 6.81 1.52
N THR A 39 4.04 6.60 0.23
CA THR A 39 3.99 7.71 -0.75
C THR A 39 2.75 8.59 -0.58
N ALA A 40 1.76 8.15 0.19
CA ALA A 40 0.59 8.93 0.58
C ALA A 40 0.85 9.86 1.78
N ILE A 41 2.03 9.81 2.42
CA ILE A 41 2.35 10.59 3.62
C ILE A 41 3.30 11.75 3.26
N PRO A 42 2.83 13.02 3.30
CA PRO A 42 3.66 14.17 2.98
C PRO A 42 4.92 14.24 3.83
N GLY A 43 6.06 14.46 3.16
CA GLY A 43 7.37 14.59 3.83
C GLY A 43 8.05 13.27 4.22
N MET A 44 7.39 12.11 4.01
CA MET A 44 7.95 10.81 4.39
C MET A 44 8.79 10.17 3.28
N SER A 45 10.00 9.71 3.62
CA SER A 45 10.84 8.96 2.69
C SER A 45 10.21 7.60 2.34
N ALA A 46 10.21 7.21 1.07
CA ALA A 46 9.54 5.99 0.62
C ALA A 46 10.28 5.30 -0.53
N LYS A 47 9.94 4.03 -0.80
CA LYS A 47 10.20 3.47 -2.13
C LYS A 47 9.29 4.22 -3.11
N PRO A 48 9.77 4.59 -4.30
CA PRO A 48 8.97 5.34 -5.27
C PRO A 48 7.96 4.42 -5.98
N ILE A 49 7.04 3.84 -5.20
CA ILE A 49 5.99 2.94 -5.62
C ILE A 49 4.66 3.55 -5.14
N ILE A 50 3.71 3.72 -6.04
CA ILE A 50 2.39 4.22 -5.71
C ILE A 50 1.51 3.03 -5.31
N ASP A 51 1.20 2.92 -4.03
CA ASP A 51 0.25 1.95 -3.50
C ASP A 51 -1.15 2.57 -3.46
N VAL A 52 -2.16 1.88 -3.97
CA VAL A 52 -3.56 2.31 -3.90
C VAL A 52 -4.45 1.21 -3.34
N ALA A 53 -5.44 1.59 -2.55
CA ALA A 53 -6.53 0.73 -2.12
C ALA A 53 -7.75 1.01 -3.01
N VAL A 54 -8.34 -0.05 -3.55
CA VAL A 54 -9.50 -0.01 -4.44
C VAL A 54 -10.64 -0.75 -3.77
N ARG A 55 -11.78 -0.08 -3.59
CA ARG A 55 -13.00 -0.70 -3.09
C ARG A 55 -13.77 -1.30 -4.27
N ILE A 56 -13.89 -2.62 -4.27
CA ILE A 56 -14.68 -3.39 -5.24
C ILE A 56 -15.96 -3.88 -4.56
N ALA A 57 -16.99 -4.23 -5.35
CA ALA A 57 -18.19 -4.84 -4.76
C ALA A 57 -17.84 -6.20 -4.12
N ASP A 58 -17.20 -7.06 -4.91
CA ASP A 58 -16.75 -8.41 -4.59
C ASP A 58 -15.68 -8.86 -5.62
N ASP A 59 -15.15 -10.08 -5.47
CA ASP A 59 -14.19 -10.65 -6.42
C ASP A 59 -14.75 -10.73 -7.87
N GLU A 60 -16.05 -10.91 -8.07
CA GLU A 60 -16.65 -11.00 -9.42
C GLU A 60 -16.58 -9.65 -10.16
N ASP A 61 -16.78 -8.54 -9.46
CA ASP A 61 -16.58 -7.18 -9.99
C ASP A 61 -15.14 -6.98 -10.48
N LEU A 62 -14.13 -7.48 -9.75
CA LEU A 62 -12.75 -7.43 -10.22
C LEU A 62 -12.51 -8.34 -11.44
N GLU A 63 -12.99 -9.58 -11.42
CA GLU A 63 -12.80 -10.51 -12.54
C GLU A 63 -13.45 -9.99 -13.84
N LEU A 64 -14.62 -9.36 -13.74
CA LEU A 64 -15.31 -8.75 -14.87
C LEU A 64 -14.46 -7.65 -15.56
N HIS A 65 -13.74 -6.88 -14.76
CA HIS A 65 -12.95 -5.73 -15.22
C HIS A 65 -11.46 -6.05 -15.42
N ARG A 66 -10.99 -7.21 -14.97
CA ARG A 66 -9.60 -7.67 -15.10
C ARG A 66 -9.06 -7.57 -16.53
N PRO A 67 -9.77 -8.00 -17.60
CA PRO A 67 -9.22 -7.93 -18.96
C PRO A 67 -8.87 -6.51 -19.40
N GLY A 68 -9.64 -5.50 -18.98
CA GLY A 68 -9.37 -4.10 -19.28
C GLY A 68 -8.12 -3.59 -18.55
N LEU A 69 -7.95 -3.97 -17.28
CA LEU A 69 -6.74 -3.68 -16.51
C LEU A 69 -5.50 -4.35 -17.10
N GLU A 70 -5.60 -5.62 -17.52
CA GLU A 70 -4.51 -6.36 -18.17
C GLU A 70 -4.11 -5.72 -19.50
N ALA A 71 -5.07 -5.28 -20.31
CA ALA A 71 -4.81 -4.54 -21.54
C ALA A 71 -4.11 -3.19 -21.28
N ALA A 72 -4.35 -2.56 -20.12
CA ALA A 72 -3.64 -1.36 -19.67
C ALA A 72 -2.26 -1.65 -19.04
N GLY A 73 -1.87 -2.93 -18.94
CA GLY A 73 -0.57 -3.38 -18.47
C GLY A 73 -0.54 -3.86 -17.02
N TRP A 74 -1.67 -3.82 -16.30
CA TRP A 74 -1.74 -4.35 -14.93
C TRP A 74 -1.60 -5.87 -14.95
N ALA A 75 -0.65 -6.39 -14.19
CA ALA A 75 -0.47 -7.83 -14.04
C ALA A 75 -0.89 -8.26 -12.64
N VAL A 76 -1.45 -9.48 -12.51
CA VAL A 76 -1.60 -10.12 -11.19
C VAL A 76 -0.22 -10.25 -10.57
N GLY A 77 -0.02 -9.67 -9.40
CA GLY A 77 1.30 -9.62 -8.79
C GLY A 77 1.23 -9.49 -7.29
N SER A 78 1.53 -10.57 -6.57
CA SER A 78 1.98 -10.63 -5.17
C SER A 78 1.75 -12.04 -4.61
N SER A 79 2.47 -12.42 -3.56
CA SER A 79 2.15 -13.58 -2.72
C SER A 79 1.10 -13.29 -1.63
N ILE A 80 0.53 -12.07 -1.61
CA ILE A 80 -0.51 -11.66 -0.67
C ILE A 80 -1.74 -12.54 -0.86
N ARG A 81 -2.27 -13.06 0.25
CA ARG A 81 -3.44 -13.95 0.26
C ARG A 81 -4.71 -13.31 0.82
N SER A 82 -4.59 -12.22 1.57
CA SER A 82 -5.72 -11.56 2.23
C SER A 82 -6.62 -10.78 1.28
N HIS A 83 -6.12 -10.41 0.10
CA HIS A 83 -6.85 -9.63 -0.90
C HIS A 83 -6.16 -9.73 -2.26
N ARG A 84 -6.86 -9.33 -3.33
CA ARG A 84 -6.32 -9.34 -4.69
C ARG A 84 -5.37 -8.17 -4.91
N VAL A 85 -4.28 -8.43 -5.63
CA VAL A 85 -3.25 -7.41 -5.92
C VAL A 85 -2.86 -7.47 -7.38
N MET A 86 -2.85 -6.30 -8.03
CA MET A 86 -2.27 -6.11 -9.34
C MET A 86 -1.15 -5.07 -9.28
N ILE A 87 -0.18 -5.20 -10.19
CA ILE A 87 1.00 -4.35 -10.22
C ILE A 87 1.27 -3.83 -11.63
N ILE A 88 1.98 -2.71 -11.71
CA ILE A 88 2.67 -2.24 -12.91
C ILE A 88 4.17 -2.30 -12.65
N GLU A 89 4.91 -2.87 -13.59
CA GLU A 89 6.36 -2.86 -13.62
C GLU A 89 6.86 -2.17 -14.89
N GLU A 90 7.78 -1.22 -14.73
CA GLU A 90 8.43 -0.49 -15.81
C GLU A 90 9.92 -0.86 -15.79
N ASN A 91 10.44 -1.40 -16.90
CA ASN A 91 11.84 -1.86 -17.01
C ASN A 91 12.26 -2.84 -15.89
N GLY A 92 11.35 -3.73 -15.47
CA GLY A 92 11.60 -4.69 -14.38
C GLY A 92 11.59 -4.09 -12.98
N VAL A 93 11.17 -2.82 -12.84
CA VAL A 93 10.99 -2.14 -11.55
C VAL A 93 9.52 -1.88 -11.33
N ARG A 94 8.99 -2.36 -10.20
CA ARG A 94 7.61 -2.08 -9.82
C ARG A 94 7.41 -0.60 -9.51
N THR A 95 6.39 0.01 -10.11
CA THR A 95 6.07 1.43 -9.94
C THR A 95 4.70 1.66 -9.30
N ARG A 96 3.75 0.71 -9.44
CA ARG A 96 2.38 0.84 -8.93
C ARG A 96 1.87 -0.47 -8.37
N ILE A 97 1.07 -0.39 -7.32
CA ILE A 97 0.42 -1.54 -6.68
C ILE A 97 -1.04 -1.16 -6.40
N ALA A 98 -1.98 -1.93 -6.93
CA ALA A 98 -3.40 -1.81 -6.64
C ALA A 98 -3.83 -2.98 -5.76
N HIS A 99 -4.31 -2.66 -4.57
CA HIS A 99 -4.86 -3.57 -3.58
C HIS A 99 -6.39 -3.50 -3.63
N PHE A 100 -7.05 -4.58 -4.03
CA PHE A 100 -8.51 -4.60 -4.19
C PHE A 100 -9.16 -5.25 -2.98
N PHE A 101 -10.06 -4.52 -2.32
CA PHE A 101 -10.76 -4.95 -1.12
C PHE A 101 -12.27 -4.89 -1.34
N GLU A 102 -12.98 -5.93 -0.90
CA GLU A 102 -14.44 -5.96 -0.96
C GLU A 102 -15.06 -4.86 -0.12
N ALA A 103 -16.24 -4.39 -0.54
CA ALA A 103 -16.94 -3.29 0.12
C ALA A 103 -17.27 -3.60 1.58
N ALA A 104 -17.50 -4.87 1.93
CA ALA A 104 -17.79 -5.33 3.28
C ALA A 104 -16.61 -5.13 4.25
N ASP A 105 -15.37 -5.22 3.75
CA ASP A 105 -14.15 -5.12 4.56
C ASP A 105 -13.50 -3.74 4.52
N TRP A 106 -14.03 -2.83 3.69
CA TRP A 106 -13.38 -1.56 3.37
C TRP A 106 -12.95 -0.74 4.58
N ASP A 107 -13.81 -0.66 5.61
CA ASP A 107 -13.55 0.13 6.82
C ASP A 107 -12.54 -0.52 7.78
N GLN A 108 -12.16 -1.78 7.52
CA GLN A 108 -11.20 -2.55 8.31
C GLN A 108 -9.83 -2.69 7.62
N VAL A 109 -9.67 -2.13 6.42
CA VAL A 109 -8.44 -2.22 5.62
C VAL A 109 -7.26 -1.55 6.33
N ASN A 110 -6.28 -2.36 6.74
CA ASN A 110 -5.13 -1.92 7.54
C ASN A 110 -4.26 -0.86 6.82
N GLN A 111 -4.15 -0.93 5.50
CA GLN A 111 -3.38 0.02 4.68
C GLN A 111 -3.99 1.44 4.75
N ARG A 112 -5.33 1.54 4.70
CA ARG A 112 -6.08 2.79 4.86
C ARG A 112 -5.98 3.29 6.30
N ILE A 113 -6.24 2.38 7.24
CA ILE A 113 -6.21 2.64 8.68
C ILE A 113 -4.86 3.22 9.11
N LEU A 114 -3.76 2.62 8.65
CA LEU A 114 -2.40 3.06 8.95
C LEU A 114 -2.10 4.42 8.31
N ARG A 115 -2.45 4.63 7.03
CA ARG A 115 -2.26 5.93 6.38
C ARG A 115 -2.93 7.05 7.17
N ASP A 116 -4.22 6.90 7.49
CA ASP A 116 -4.98 7.93 8.20
C ASP A 116 -4.39 8.21 9.58
N TRP A 117 -3.88 7.17 10.25
CA TRP A 117 -3.19 7.30 11.53
C TRP A 117 -1.92 8.13 11.39
N LEU A 118 -1.06 7.81 10.42
CA LEU A 118 0.22 8.51 10.22
C LEU A 118 0.01 9.98 9.82
N LEU A 119 -1.04 10.30 9.08
CA LEU A 119 -1.40 11.69 8.74
C LEU A 119 -1.78 12.51 9.97
N GLN A 120 -2.34 11.87 11.01
CA GLN A 120 -2.83 12.53 12.22
C GLN A 120 -1.86 12.43 13.41
N ASN A 121 -0.86 11.56 13.33
CA ASN A 121 0.07 11.27 14.44
C ASN A 121 1.54 11.44 14.00
N PRO A 122 2.07 12.67 14.01
CA PRO A 122 3.42 12.95 13.51
C PRO A 122 4.54 12.20 14.23
N GLU A 123 4.39 11.91 15.52
CA GLU A 123 5.39 11.12 16.26
C GLU A 123 5.46 9.67 15.78
N ASP A 124 4.30 9.09 15.49
CA ASP A 124 4.19 7.73 14.94
C ASP A 124 4.62 7.68 13.47
N ALA A 125 4.39 8.75 12.70
CA ALA A 125 4.99 8.91 11.38
C ALA A 125 6.53 8.89 11.43
N ARG A 126 7.14 9.61 12.38
CA ARG A 126 8.60 9.59 12.59
C ARG A 126 9.09 8.22 13.07
N LEU A 127 8.33 7.53 13.93
CA LEU A 127 8.65 6.16 14.36
C LEU A 127 8.66 5.21 13.16
N TYR A 128 7.65 5.29 12.31
CA TYR A 128 7.55 4.49 11.09
C TYR A 128 8.69 4.78 10.12
N GLU A 129 9.06 6.05 9.92
CA GLU A 129 10.19 6.44 9.08
C GLU A 129 11.51 5.86 9.59
N ARG A 130 11.82 6.01 10.89
CA ARG A 130 13.02 5.41 11.49
C ARG A 130 13.07 3.90 11.29
N ALA A 131 11.95 3.21 11.48
CA ALA A 131 11.87 1.76 11.27
C ALA A 131 12.17 1.37 9.82
N LYS A 132 11.67 2.14 8.83
CA LYS A 132 11.99 1.89 7.42
C LYS A 132 13.48 2.07 7.12
N HIS A 133 14.12 3.12 7.65
CA HIS A 133 15.55 3.32 7.47
C HIS A 133 16.37 2.19 8.11
N ALA A 134 16.05 1.82 9.35
CA ALA A 134 16.69 0.70 10.03
C ALA A 134 16.55 -0.62 9.25
N ALA A 135 15.37 -0.87 8.68
CA ALA A 135 15.14 -2.06 7.87
C ALA A 135 15.88 -2.07 6.53
N VAL A 136 16.09 -0.89 5.91
CA VAL A 136 16.97 -0.78 4.73
C VAL A 136 18.40 -1.14 5.12
N ASP A 137 18.90 -0.58 6.22
CA ASP A 137 20.27 -0.81 6.65
C ASP A 137 20.52 -2.25 7.08
N ALA A 138 19.57 -2.89 7.76
CA ALA A 138 19.62 -4.33 8.06
C ALA A 138 19.61 -5.19 6.79
N SER A 139 18.76 -4.85 5.82
CA SER A 139 18.70 -5.55 4.54
C SER A 139 19.98 -5.41 3.72
N ARG A 140 20.68 -4.27 3.82
CA ARG A 140 21.99 -4.05 3.19
C ARG A 140 23.09 -4.91 3.78
N ARG A 141 23.05 -5.13 5.10
CA ARG A 141 24.01 -5.99 5.81
C ARG A 141 23.72 -7.49 5.63
N GLY A 142 22.53 -7.84 5.14
CA GLY A 142 22.07 -9.22 5.01
C GLY A 142 21.57 -9.83 6.31
N ASP A 143 21.37 -9.00 7.35
CA ASP A 143 20.93 -9.45 8.68
C ASP A 143 19.47 -9.93 8.65
N GLU A 144 18.62 -9.21 7.92
CA GLU A 144 17.19 -9.42 7.86
C GLU A 144 16.59 -8.77 6.59
N SER A 145 15.46 -9.26 6.09
CA SER A 145 14.76 -8.59 4.98
C SER A 145 14.20 -7.22 5.40
N TYR A 146 14.15 -6.28 4.45
CA TYR A 146 13.52 -4.96 4.66
C TYR A 146 12.09 -5.03 5.22
N ASN A 147 11.32 -6.08 4.89
CA ASN A 147 9.95 -6.20 5.40
C ASN A 147 9.97 -6.62 6.87
N ALA A 148 10.74 -7.66 7.21
CA ALA A 148 10.79 -8.18 8.57
C ALA A 148 11.29 -7.12 9.57
N GLY A 149 12.30 -6.31 9.19
CA GLY A 149 12.83 -5.25 10.04
C GLY A 149 11.85 -4.10 10.37
N LYS A 150 10.72 -4.00 9.67
CA LYS A 150 9.67 -3.01 9.98
C LYS A 150 8.35 -3.63 10.46
N THR A 151 8.17 -4.95 10.35
CA THR A 151 6.89 -5.62 10.64
C THR A 151 6.39 -5.33 12.04
N ALA A 152 7.25 -5.39 13.07
CA ALA A 152 6.85 -5.11 14.44
C ALA A 152 6.34 -3.68 14.65
N VAL A 153 6.96 -2.70 13.99
CA VAL A 153 6.52 -1.29 14.06
C VAL A 153 5.22 -1.09 13.29
N VAL A 154 5.07 -1.72 12.12
CA VAL A 154 3.80 -1.69 11.37
C VAL A 154 2.67 -2.27 12.22
N GLN A 155 2.88 -3.44 12.84
CA GLN A 155 1.90 -4.08 13.72
C GLN A 155 1.51 -3.14 14.87
N LEU A 156 2.48 -2.61 15.60
CA LEU A 156 2.24 -1.66 16.71
C LEU A 156 1.37 -0.47 16.28
N LEU A 157 1.69 0.13 15.13
CA LEU A 157 0.99 1.32 14.64
C LEU A 157 -0.41 1.00 14.15
N VAL A 158 -0.59 -0.14 13.47
CA VAL A 158 -1.92 -0.63 13.08
C VAL A 158 -2.76 -0.93 14.31
N ASP A 159 -2.21 -1.55 15.35
CA ASP A 159 -2.94 -1.84 16.59
C ASP A 159 -3.42 -0.57 17.28
N ARG A 160 -2.56 0.45 17.39
CA ARG A 160 -2.96 1.78 17.92
C ARG A 160 -4.07 2.40 17.07
N ALA A 161 -3.91 2.38 15.75
CA ALA A 161 -4.86 2.95 14.81
C ALA A 161 -6.22 2.24 14.84
N ARG A 162 -6.24 0.91 15.02
CA ARG A 162 -7.45 0.10 15.16
C ARG A 162 -8.12 0.33 16.51
N ALA A 163 -7.35 0.35 17.59
CA ALA A 163 -7.86 0.64 18.93
C ALA A 163 -8.55 2.02 19.01
N ALA A 164 -7.96 3.05 18.38
CA ALA A 164 -8.57 4.39 18.30
C ALA A 164 -9.90 4.42 17.52
N ARG A 165 -10.15 3.41 16.67
CA ARG A 165 -11.41 3.21 15.94
C ARG A 165 -12.37 2.21 16.62
N GLY A 166 -12.02 1.67 17.79
CA GLY A 166 -12.79 0.62 18.47
C GLY A 166 -12.72 -0.75 17.78
N LEU A 167 -11.75 -0.96 16.89
CA LEU A 167 -11.54 -2.23 16.19
C LEU A 167 -10.58 -3.14 16.97
N PRO A 168 -10.77 -4.47 16.94
CA PRO A 168 -9.84 -5.41 17.57
C PRO A 168 -8.52 -5.45 16.82
N SER A 169 -7.42 -5.77 17.52
CA SER A 169 -6.12 -6.06 16.89
C SER A 169 -6.23 -7.24 15.92
N VAL A 170 -5.54 -7.13 14.78
CA VAL A 170 -5.38 -8.19 13.78
C VAL A 170 -3.94 -8.16 13.27
N SER A 171 -3.47 -9.26 12.65
CA SER A 171 -2.17 -9.23 11.96
C SER A 171 -2.17 -8.16 10.87
N ALA A 172 -1.18 -7.29 10.90
CA ALA A 172 -0.90 -6.32 9.84
C ALA A 172 -0.04 -6.92 8.71
N TYR A 173 0.41 -8.17 8.87
CA TYR A 173 1.28 -8.86 7.92
C TYR A 173 0.52 -10.01 7.25
N ASP A 174 0.53 -9.99 5.91
CA ASP A 174 -0.23 -10.90 5.03
C ASP A 174 0.68 -11.80 4.16
N LYS A 175 1.93 -11.99 4.59
CA LYS A 175 2.89 -12.88 3.93
C LYS A 175 3.43 -13.84 4.98
N ASP A 176 3.40 -15.13 4.72
CA ASP A 176 4.17 -16.10 5.51
C ASP A 176 5.65 -16.06 5.09
#